data_AF-A0A974SP38-F1
#
_entry.id   AF-A0A974SP38-F1
#
_cell.length_a   1.000
_cell.length_b   1.000
_cell.length_c   1.000
_cell.angle_alpha   90.00
_cell.angle_beta   90.00
_cell.angle_gamma   90.00
#
_symmetry.space_group_name_H-M   'P 1'
#
loop_
_entity.id
_entity.type
_entity.pdbx_description
1 polymer ?
#
loop_
_entity_poly.entity_id
_entity_poly.type
_entity_poly.pdbx_seq_one_letter_code
_entity_poly.pdbx_strand_id
1 'polypeptide(L)'
;MDIHAKPIGERIDWLLERAGDYSERFCSPENWLARERYLAQHPTAIAVLKCMDGRINIPVATQTPLGIIQPFRNLGGIFDLGWPHLGEVLAGYVQRRIREGRRVLLVVTYHFSRGSKARGCAGFDYDTDAARAHTRRIRQQVATVFGQAHGTVYPLVCGFETDEDALLVHGDGEAVLDLATLGADEEAALAPRLAALLPDMPEQVRADLLPLLAGNLRHVAEVRRTPRAAETEHREWMICVGRGFDFLHMPNLALIVGPYSPELAEPVATAAGIIAGNMRDRRIPGDGFLLLASVPYEEVGVDRARAELKSRFLAEFSAGVIAARHPALARGMHLRTAVLDWRSRRLEQLDAG
;
A
#
# COMPACT_ATOMS: atom_id res chain seq x y z
N MET A 1 -16.02 18.28 -3.08
CA MET A 1 -15.15 19.45 -3.32
C MET A 1 -13.95 18.95 -4.09
N ASP A 2 -13.64 19.50 -5.27
CA ASP A 2 -12.47 19.06 -6.04
C ASP A 2 -11.20 19.62 -5.39
N ILE A 3 -10.58 18.83 -4.51
CA ILE A 3 -9.34 19.20 -3.82
C ILE A 3 -8.17 19.36 -4.80
N HIS A 4 -8.19 18.70 -5.97
CA HIS A 4 -7.08 18.72 -6.92
C HIS A 4 -6.88 20.08 -7.56
N ALA A 5 -7.94 20.90 -7.68
CA ALA A 5 -7.91 22.22 -8.29
C ALA A 5 -7.58 23.36 -7.29
N LYS A 6 -7.48 23.06 -6.00
CA LYS A 6 -7.22 24.06 -4.96
C LYS A 6 -5.75 24.51 -4.96
N PRO A 7 -5.44 25.73 -4.47
CA PRO A 7 -4.06 26.16 -4.27
C PRO A 7 -3.27 25.16 -3.42
N ILE A 8 -1.97 25.02 -3.68
CA ILE A 8 -1.11 24.03 -2.99
C ILE A 8 -1.14 24.16 -1.46
N GLY A 9 -1.25 25.39 -0.92
CA GLY A 9 -1.43 25.62 0.52
C GLY A 9 -2.68 24.96 1.08
N GLU A 10 -3.85 25.25 0.49
CA GLU A 10 -5.13 24.64 0.90
C GLU A 10 -5.11 23.11 0.78
N ARG A 11 -4.44 22.57 -0.25
CA ARG A 11 -4.27 21.13 -0.41
C ARG A 11 -3.44 20.50 0.70
N ILE A 12 -2.36 21.15 1.12
CA ILE A 12 -1.50 20.70 2.23
C ILE A 12 -2.26 20.76 3.56
N ASP A 13 -2.96 21.85 3.84
CA ASP A 13 -3.71 22.01 5.09
C ASP A 13 -4.81 20.96 5.21
N TRP A 14 -5.57 20.75 4.13
CA TRP A 14 -6.58 19.71 4.04
C TRP A 14 -6.00 18.30 4.25
N LEU A 15 -4.79 18.03 3.73
CA LEU A 15 -4.13 16.74 3.93
C LEU A 15 -3.79 16.50 5.41
N LEU A 16 -3.30 17.53 6.09
CA LEU A 16 -2.93 17.45 7.50
C LEU A 16 -4.15 17.31 8.41
N GLU A 17 -5.23 18.04 8.13
CA GLU A 17 -6.53 17.86 8.79
C GLU A 17 -7.02 16.42 8.63
N ARG A 18 -6.95 15.87 7.41
CA ARG A 18 -7.34 14.49 7.13
C ARG A 18 -6.47 13.45 7.83
N ALA A 19 -5.19 13.72 8.06
CA ALA A 19 -4.33 12.87 8.88
C ALA A 19 -4.79 12.89 10.37
N GLY A 20 -5.22 14.06 10.87
CA GLY A 20 -5.84 14.22 12.18
C GLY A 20 -7.14 13.42 12.31
N ASP A 21 -8.09 13.63 11.40
CA ASP A 21 -9.37 12.89 11.33
C ASP A 21 -9.16 11.38 11.31
N TYR A 22 -8.15 10.92 10.56
CA TYR A 22 -7.81 9.50 10.50
C TYR A 22 -7.31 8.99 11.84
N SER A 23 -6.44 9.73 12.55
CA SER A 23 -5.98 9.36 13.88
C SER A 23 -7.14 9.29 14.88
N GLU A 24 -8.06 10.28 14.85
CA GLU A 24 -9.23 10.31 15.72
C GLU A 24 -10.17 9.13 15.48
N ARG A 25 -10.50 8.86 14.21
CA ARG A 25 -11.30 7.67 13.84
C ARG A 25 -10.59 6.39 14.23
N PHE A 26 -9.28 6.29 13.97
CA PHE A 26 -8.51 5.11 14.35
C PHE A 26 -8.53 4.89 15.87
N CYS A 27 -8.46 5.95 16.66
CA CYS A 27 -8.46 5.86 18.12
C CYS A 27 -9.86 5.79 18.73
N SER A 28 -10.94 5.94 17.95
CA SER A 28 -12.30 5.91 18.50
C SER A 28 -12.58 4.57 19.19
N PRO A 29 -13.34 4.57 20.31
CA PRO A 29 -13.66 3.33 21.03
C PRO A 29 -14.27 2.25 20.13
N GLU A 30 -15.16 2.64 19.21
CA GLU A 30 -15.83 1.75 18.27
C GLU A 30 -14.84 1.09 17.32
N ASN A 31 -13.95 1.88 16.70
CA ASN A 31 -12.94 1.35 15.77
C ASN A 31 -11.90 0.52 16.51
N TRP A 32 -11.53 0.90 17.73
CA TRP A 32 -10.63 0.12 18.56
C TRP A 32 -11.22 -1.25 18.90
N LEU A 33 -12.45 -1.30 19.43
CA LEU A 33 -13.14 -2.55 19.74
C LEU A 33 -13.41 -3.41 18.50
N ALA A 34 -13.75 -2.80 17.37
CA ALA A 34 -13.93 -3.52 16.11
C ALA A 34 -12.64 -4.21 15.65
N ARG A 35 -11.48 -3.55 15.78
CA ARG A 35 -10.17 -4.16 15.50
C ARG A 35 -9.85 -5.30 16.45
N GLU A 36 -10.02 -5.10 17.75
CA GLU A 36 -9.74 -6.13 18.76
C GLU A 36 -10.62 -7.37 18.53
N ARG A 37 -11.91 -7.17 18.27
CA ARG A 37 -12.83 -8.26 17.92
C ARG A 37 -12.39 -8.97 16.64
N TYR A 38 -12.02 -8.21 15.60
CA TYR A 38 -11.55 -8.79 14.34
C TYR A 38 -10.31 -9.66 14.58
N LEU A 39 -9.32 -9.15 15.32
CA LEU A 39 -8.06 -9.86 15.60
C LEU A 39 -8.27 -11.11 16.47
N ALA A 40 -9.24 -11.09 17.37
CA ALA A 40 -9.62 -12.26 18.15
C ALA A 40 -10.29 -13.35 17.31
N GLN A 41 -11.08 -12.97 16.30
CA GLN A 41 -11.75 -13.89 15.39
C GLN A 41 -10.83 -14.38 14.27
N HIS A 42 -9.90 -13.52 13.84
CA HIS A 42 -9.01 -13.72 12.71
C HIS A 42 -7.54 -13.47 13.14
N PRO A 43 -6.92 -14.43 13.85
CA PRO A 43 -5.62 -14.25 14.45
C PRO A 43 -4.47 -14.19 13.44
N THR A 44 -4.64 -14.57 12.18
CA THR A 44 -3.59 -14.45 11.16
C THR A 44 -3.20 -12.98 10.95
N ALA A 45 -1.92 -12.66 11.08
CA ALA A 45 -1.40 -11.35 10.75
C ALA A 45 -1.28 -11.19 9.23
N ILE A 46 -1.74 -10.06 8.69
CA ILE A 46 -1.78 -9.83 7.25
C ILE A 46 -0.79 -8.73 6.88
N ALA A 47 0.18 -9.08 6.03
CA ALA A 47 1.10 -8.13 5.42
C ALA A 47 0.90 -8.12 3.91
N VAL A 48 0.93 -6.92 3.30
CA VAL A 48 0.73 -6.74 1.86
C VAL A 48 1.93 -6.00 1.28
N LEU A 49 2.66 -6.66 0.38
CA LEU A 49 3.65 -6.04 -0.50
C LEU A 49 2.93 -5.52 -1.75
N LYS A 50 2.87 -4.20 -1.96
CA LYS A 50 2.12 -3.58 -3.06
C LYS A 50 2.83 -2.41 -3.73
N CYS A 51 2.31 -1.98 -4.88
CA CYS A 51 2.77 -0.79 -5.58
C CYS A 51 2.54 0.50 -4.78
N MET A 52 3.29 1.55 -5.14
CA MET A 52 3.06 2.92 -4.68
C MET A 52 1.81 3.57 -5.27
N ASP A 53 1.24 2.96 -6.32
CA ASP A 53 0.01 3.41 -6.98
C ASP A 53 -1.14 3.57 -5.98
N GLY A 54 -1.73 4.77 -5.95
CA GLY A 54 -2.77 5.13 -4.99
C GLY A 54 -4.07 4.33 -5.15
N ARG A 55 -4.29 3.70 -6.32
CA ARG A 55 -5.48 2.88 -6.59
C ARG A 55 -5.46 1.53 -5.86
N ILE A 56 -4.28 1.01 -5.51
CA ILE A 56 -4.15 -0.29 -4.85
C ILE A 56 -4.39 -0.16 -3.34
N ASN A 57 -5.64 0.01 -2.98
CA ASN A 57 -6.05 0.17 -1.60
C ASN A 57 -6.76 -1.07 -1.05
N ILE A 58 -5.96 -2.08 -0.70
CA ILE A 58 -6.48 -3.37 -0.23
C ILE A 58 -7.50 -3.22 0.93
N PRO A 59 -7.23 -2.48 2.04
CA PRO A 59 -8.22 -2.35 3.11
C PRO A 59 -9.59 -1.84 2.66
N VAL A 60 -9.62 -0.86 1.74
CA VAL A 60 -10.88 -0.36 1.18
C VAL A 60 -11.51 -1.40 0.26
N ALA A 61 -10.71 -1.95 -0.66
CA ALA A 61 -11.18 -2.95 -1.61
C ALA A 61 -11.69 -4.24 -0.94
N THR A 62 -11.23 -4.56 0.27
CA THR A 62 -11.67 -5.72 1.05
C THR A 62 -12.59 -5.35 2.21
N GLN A 63 -13.04 -4.09 2.28
CA GLN A 63 -13.88 -3.55 3.37
C GLN A 63 -13.36 -3.95 4.77
N THR A 64 -12.04 -3.98 4.94
CA THR A 64 -11.38 -4.47 6.15
C THR A 64 -11.20 -3.33 7.14
N PRO A 65 -11.43 -3.56 8.44
CA PRO A 65 -11.21 -2.54 9.47
C PRO A 65 -9.80 -1.94 9.39
N LEU A 66 -9.70 -0.65 9.72
CA LEU A 66 -8.42 0.08 9.72
C LEU A 66 -7.39 -0.65 10.59
N GLY A 67 -6.12 -0.65 10.19
CA GLY A 67 -5.02 -1.21 10.99
C GLY A 67 -4.90 -2.73 11.05
N ILE A 68 -5.79 -3.49 10.40
CA ILE A 68 -5.66 -4.96 10.31
C ILE A 68 -4.55 -5.37 9.34
N ILE A 69 -4.48 -4.70 8.20
CA ILE A 69 -3.51 -4.99 7.14
C ILE A 69 -2.27 -4.12 7.33
N GLN A 70 -1.08 -4.74 7.35
CA GLN A 70 0.21 -4.07 7.32
C GLN A 70 0.66 -3.85 5.86
N PRO A 71 0.67 -2.62 5.33
CA PRO A 71 1.17 -2.37 3.99
C PRO A 71 2.70 -2.19 3.97
N PHE A 72 3.30 -2.62 2.87
CA PHE A 72 4.63 -2.28 2.39
C PHE A 72 4.45 -1.79 0.96
N ARG A 73 4.92 -0.57 0.66
CA ARG A 73 4.73 0.06 -0.66
C ARG A 73 6.07 0.32 -1.33
N ASN A 74 6.21 -0.04 -2.60
CA ASN A 74 7.35 0.36 -3.41
C ASN A 74 6.92 0.59 -4.87
N LEU A 75 7.73 1.29 -5.66
CA LEU A 75 7.48 1.45 -7.09
C LEU A 75 7.26 0.09 -7.75
N GLY A 76 6.17 -0.03 -8.52
CA GLY A 76 5.79 -1.27 -9.19
C GLY A 76 5.33 -2.43 -8.28
N GLY A 77 5.45 -2.29 -6.96
CA GLY A 77 5.44 -3.45 -6.08
C GLY A 77 6.71 -4.28 -6.22
N ILE A 78 7.81 -3.64 -6.65
CA ILE A 78 9.10 -4.29 -6.80
C ILE A 78 9.70 -4.46 -5.41
N PHE A 79 9.96 -5.69 -5.01
CA PHE A 79 10.59 -5.99 -3.73
C PHE A 79 11.62 -7.10 -3.94
N ASP A 80 12.66 -7.07 -3.11
CA ASP A 80 13.62 -8.14 -3.01
C ASP A 80 13.98 -8.34 -1.54
N LEU A 81 13.72 -9.54 -1.01
CA LEU A 81 13.99 -9.87 0.39
C LEU A 81 15.49 -9.90 0.71
N GLY A 82 16.36 -9.93 -0.30
CA GLY A 82 17.81 -9.73 -0.15
C GLY A 82 18.22 -8.27 0.01
N TRP A 83 17.31 -7.30 -0.15
CA TRP A 83 17.63 -5.90 0.11
C TRP A 83 17.91 -5.66 1.60
N PRO A 84 19.02 -4.99 1.95
CA PRO A 84 19.45 -4.86 3.34
C PRO A 84 18.38 -4.29 4.28
N HIS A 85 17.66 -3.25 3.85
CA HIS A 85 16.65 -2.65 4.72
C HIS A 85 15.32 -3.43 4.72
N LEU A 86 14.84 -3.85 3.55
CA LEU A 86 13.56 -4.56 3.46
C LEU A 86 13.61 -5.90 4.18
N GLY A 87 14.66 -6.69 3.97
CA GLY A 87 14.84 -8.01 4.57
C GLY A 87 14.73 -7.94 6.09
N GLU A 88 15.47 -7.01 6.72
CA GLU A 88 15.44 -6.80 8.17
C GLU A 88 14.06 -6.35 8.69
N VAL A 89 13.42 -5.40 8.00
CA VAL A 89 12.09 -4.92 8.41
C VAL A 89 11.04 -6.02 8.31
N LEU A 90 11.05 -6.79 7.22
CA LEU A 90 10.08 -7.86 6.99
C LEU A 90 10.33 -9.03 7.94
N ALA A 91 11.58 -9.46 8.11
CA ALA A 91 11.95 -10.49 9.05
C ALA A 91 11.59 -10.09 10.49
N GLY A 92 11.88 -8.85 10.89
CA GLY A 92 11.51 -8.30 12.20
C GLY A 92 9.99 -8.30 12.42
N TYR A 93 9.21 -7.90 11.41
CA TYR A 93 7.74 -7.96 11.46
C TYR A 93 7.26 -9.40 11.65
N VAL A 94 7.73 -10.34 10.81
CA VAL A 94 7.33 -11.76 10.86
C VAL A 94 7.67 -12.37 12.22
N GLN A 95 8.91 -12.18 12.69
CA GLN A 95 9.35 -12.71 13.98
C GLN A 95 8.49 -12.19 15.14
N ARG A 96 8.11 -10.90 15.12
CA ARG A 96 7.25 -10.34 16.15
C ARG A 96 5.87 -10.99 16.16
N ARG A 97 5.25 -11.16 15.00
CA ARG A 97 3.94 -11.83 14.88
C ARG A 97 3.98 -13.28 15.32
N ILE A 98 5.07 -14.00 15.02
CA ILE A 98 5.26 -15.38 15.48
C ILE A 98 5.39 -15.43 17.02
N ARG A 99 6.13 -14.49 17.63
CA ARG A 99 6.24 -14.40 19.11
C ARG A 99 4.89 -14.10 19.78
N GLU A 100 3.99 -13.41 19.09
CA GLU A 100 2.60 -13.20 19.51
C GLU A 100 1.72 -14.47 19.33
N GLY A 101 2.28 -15.59 18.82
CA GLY A 101 1.55 -16.82 18.55
C GLY A 101 0.77 -16.81 17.24
N ARG A 102 1.01 -15.83 16.36
CA ARG A 102 0.24 -15.61 15.13
C ARG A 102 0.94 -16.23 13.93
N ARG A 103 0.14 -16.74 12.98
CA ARG A 103 0.60 -17.00 11.61
C ARG A 103 0.66 -15.69 10.82
N VAL A 104 1.41 -15.69 9.73
CA VAL A 104 1.51 -14.53 8.82
C VAL A 104 1.04 -14.92 7.43
N LEU A 105 0.02 -14.23 6.93
CA LEU A 105 -0.33 -14.21 5.51
C LEU A 105 0.41 -13.04 4.86
N LEU A 106 1.34 -13.35 3.96
CA LEU A 106 2.08 -12.35 3.20
C LEU A 106 1.54 -12.31 1.78
N VAL A 107 0.78 -11.27 1.47
CA VAL A 107 0.16 -11.06 0.16
C VAL A 107 1.13 -10.27 -0.71
N VAL A 108 1.57 -10.87 -1.81
CA VAL A 108 2.44 -10.26 -2.81
C VAL A 108 1.58 -9.84 -3.99
N THR A 109 1.48 -8.53 -4.24
CA THR A 109 0.57 -8.02 -5.26
C THR A 109 1.24 -7.53 -6.53
N TYR A 110 0.57 -7.77 -7.64
CA TYR A 110 0.73 -7.02 -8.89
C TYR A 110 -0.62 -6.36 -9.23
N HIS A 111 -0.63 -5.39 -10.13
CA HIS A 111 -1.87 -4.77 -10.57
C HIS A 111 -1.90 -4.52 -12.06
N PHE A 112 -3.11 -4.46 -12.60
CA PHE A 112 -3.38 -4.23 -14.01
C PHE A 112 -4.77 -3.62 -14.20
N SER A 113 -5.03 -3.10 -15.39
CA SER A 113 -6.35 -2.60 -15.80
C SER A 113 -6.84 -3.47 -16.97
N ARG A 114 -8.05 -4.03 -16.85
CA ARG A 114 -8.66 -4.82 -17.93
C ARG A 114 -9.03 -3.95 -19.12
N GLY A 115 -9.60 -2.78 -18.87
CA GLY A 115 -10.11 -1.90 -19.90
C GLY A 115 -9.02 -1.12 -20.65
N SER A 116 -7.78 -1.06 -20.14
CA SER A 116 -6.67 -0.47 -20.88
C SER A 116 -5.30 -0.88 -20.33
N LYS A 117 -4.45 -1.47 -21.18
CA LYS A 117 -3.05 -1.76 -20.83
C LYS A 117 -2.31 -0.51 -20.33
N ALA A 118 -2.53 0.65 -20.95
CA ALA A 118 -1.87 1.90 -20.58
C ALA A 118 -2.23 2.41 -19.16
N ARG A 119 -3.25 1.84 -18.51
CA ARG A 119 -3.61 2.12 -17.11
C ARG A 119 -3.05 1.10 -16.13
N GLY A 120 -2.29 0.12 -16.61
CA GLY A 120 -1.61 -0.89 -15.78
C GLY A 120 -0.44 -0.32 -14.98
N CYS A 121 0.42 -1.22 -14.49
CA CYS A 121 1.56 -0.84 -13.68
C CYS A 121 2.67 -0.15 -14.49
N ALA A 122 2.84 1.16 -14.31
CA ALA A 122 3.94 1.91 -14.93
C ALA A 122 5.33 1.43 -14.45
N GLY A 123 5.44 0.87 -13.24
CA GLY A 123 6.71 0.31 -12.73
C GLY A 123 7.19 -0.95 -13.46
N PHE A 124 6.36 -1.54 -14.33
CA PHE A 124 6.69 -2.65 -15.20
C PHE A 124 6.39 -2.31 -16.68
N ASP A 125 6.40 -1.03 -17.06
CA ASP A 125 6.11 -0.58 -18.43
C ASP A 125 4.77 -1.13 -18.97
N TYR A 126 3.78 -1.24 -18.09
CA TYR A 126 2.46 -1.78 -18.39
C TYR A 126 2.45 -3.27 -18.79
N ASP A 127 3.55 -3.98 -18.57
CA ASP A 127 3.66 -5.42 -18.76
C ASP A 127 3.14 -6.17 -17.52
N THR A 128 1.90 -6.65 -17.64
CA THR A 128 1.22 -7.40 -16.58
C THR A 128 1.88 -8.77 -16.34
N ASP A 129 2.44 -9.38 -17.38
CA ASP A 129 3.11 -10.68 -17.25
C ASP A 129 4.46 -10.53 -16.55
N ALA A 130 5.22 -9.47 -16.84
CA ALA A 130 6.44 -9.15 -16.12
C ALA A 130 6.17 -8.87 -14.63
N ALA A 131 5.12 -8.10 -14.32
CA ALA A 131 4.70 -7.82 -12.95
C ALA A 131 4.29 -9.10 -12.21
N ARG A 132 3.47 -9.96 -12.84
CA ARG A 132 3.06 -11.27 -12.30
C ARG A 132 4.23 -12.24 -12.13
N ALA A 133 5.18 -12.25 -13.06
CA ALA A 133 6.39 -13.05 -12.93
C ALA A 133 7.26 -12.56 -11.75
N HIS A 134 7.29 -11.26 -11.49
CA HIS A 134 8.00 -10.71 -10.35
C HIS A 134 7.39 -11.13 -9.01
N THR A 135 6.06 -11.13 -8.88
CA THR A 135 5.40 -11.59 -7.64
C THR A 135 5.66 -13.07 -7.36
N ARG A 136 5.72 -13.90 -8.41
CA ARG A 136 6.12 -15.32 -8.30
C ARG A 136 7.56 -15.47 -7.77
N ARG A 137 8.49 -14.58 -8.18
CA ARG A 137 9.86 -14.57 -7.63
C ARG A 137 9.88 -14.19 -6.15
N ILE A 138 9.10 -13.18 -5.74
CA ILE A 138 8.99 -12.80 -4.33
C ILE A 138 8.40 -13.95 -3.51
N ARG A 139 7.35 -14.65 -3.99
CA ARG A 139 6.82 -15.86 -3.33
C ARG A 139 7.94 -16.86 -3.06
N GLN A 140 8.81 -17.12 -4.03
CA GLN A 140 9.95 -18.03 -3.86
C GLN A 140 10.96 -17.53 -2.81
N GLN A 141 11.25 -16.23 -2.79
CA GLN A 141 12.13 -15.64 -1.77
C GLN A 141 11.52 -15.79 -0.37
N VAL A 142 10.22 -15.54 -0.20
CA VAL A 142 9.51 -15.70 1.08
C VAL A 142 9.57 -17.16 1.53
N ALA A 143 9.33 -18.12 0.64
CA ALA A 143 9.44 -19.54 0.95
C ALA A 143 10.89 -19.95 1.30
N THR A 144 11.89 -19.33 0.67
CA THR A 144 13.32 -19.56 0.97
C THR A 144 13.69 -19.05 2.36
N VAL A 145 13.20 -17.87 2.75
CA VAL A 145 13.54 -17.22 4.03
C VAL A 145 12.72 -17.79 5.20
N PHE A 146 11.43 -18.06 5.00
CA PHE A 146 10.49 -18.40 6.08
C PHE A 146 9.96 -19.84 6.04
N GLY A 147 10.43 -20.65 5.09
CA GLY A 147 10.16 -22.09 5.00
C GLY A 147 9.17 -22.49 3.90
N GLN A 148 9.49 -23.60 3.24
CA GLN A 148 8.76 -24.12 2.08
C GLN A 148 7.43 -24.83 2.44
N ALA A 149 7.25 -25.20 3.72
CA ALA A 149 6.06 -25.89 4.17
C ALA A 149 4.85 -24.95 4.40
N HIS A 150 5.06 -23.63 4.34
CA HIS A 150 4.04 -22.58 4.47
C HIS A 150 3.16 -22.63 5.75
N GLY A 151 3.57 -23.39 6.77
CA GLY A 151 2.78 -23.59 7.99
C GLY A 151 2.68 -22.37 8.91
N THR A 152 3.69 -21.49 8.88
CA THR A 152 3.78 -20.30 9.74
C THR A 152 3.65 -19.01 8.94
N VAL A 153 4.34 -18.93 7.79
CA VAL A 153 4.26 -17.81 6.85
C VAL A 153 3.76 -18.35 5.52
N TYR A 154 2.64 -17.82 5.04
CA TYR A 154 2.06 -18.20 3.76
C TYR A 154 2.24 -17.07 2.72
N PRO A 155 3.05 -17.27 1.66
CA PRO A 155 3.19 -16.30 0.58
C PRO A 155 2.09 -16.44 -0.48
N LEU A 156 1.08 -15.57 -0.41
CA LEU A 156 -0.01 -15.54 -1.39
C LEU A 156 0.32 -14.58 -2.53
N VAL A 157 0.34 -15.06 -3.78
CA VAL A 157 0.34 -14.18 -4.96
C VAL A 157 -1.09 -13.71 -5.23
N CYS A 158 -1.27 -12.40 -5.35
CA CYS A 158 -2.58 -11.80 -5.56
C CYS A 158 -2.53 -10.73 -6.66
N GLY A 159 -3.36 -10.86 -7.69
CA GLY A 159 -3.56 -9.79 -8.67
C GLY A 159 -4.59 -8.78 -8.16
N PHE A 160 -4.41 -7.51 -8.53
CA PHE A 160 -5.39 -6.45 -8.28
C PHE A 160 -5.81 -5.84 -9.62
N GLU A 161 -7.04 -6.08 -10.05
CA GLU A 161 -7.61 -5.45 -11.23
C GLU A 161 -8.17 -4.07 -10.84
N THR A 162 -7.63 -3.01 -11.41
CA THR A 162 -7.86 -1.63 -10.94
C THR A 162 -9.14 -0.98 -11.46
N ASP A 163 -9.80 -1.56 -12.47
CA ASP A 163 -11.02 -0.97 -13.01
C ASP A 163 -12.22 -1.25 -12.09
N GLU A 164 -12.28 -2.46 -11.52
CA GLU A 164 -13.35 -2.90 -10.62
C GLU A 164 -12.88 -3.10 -9.16
N ASP A 165 -11.61 -2.80 -8.87
CA ASP A 165 -10.94 -3.10 -7.60
C ASP A 165 -11.01 -4.59 -7.21
N ALA A 166 -10.99 -5.49 -8.20
CA ALA A 166 -11.19 -6.92 -7.99
C ALA A 166 -9.88 -7.67 -7.71
N LEU A 167 -9.91 -8.58 -6.74
CA LEU A 167 -8.78 -9.45 -6.42
C LEU A 167 -8.75 -10.72 -7.27
N LEU A 168 -7.54 -11.15 -7.64
CA LEU A 168 -7.26 -12.43 -8.26
C LEU A 168 -6.36 -13.24 -7.31
N VAL A 169 -6.86 -14.35 -6.77
CA VAL A 169 -6.10 -15.24 -5.89
C VAL A 169 -5.44 -16.31 -6.75
N HIS A 170 -4.12 -16.44 -6.67
CA HIS A 170 -3.37 -17.42 -7.46
C HIS A 170 -3.09 -18.67 -6.65
N GLY A 171 -3.45 -19.83 -7.22
CA GLY A 171 -3.05 -21.14 -6.74
C GLY A 171 -1.76 -21.63 -7.38
N ASP A 172 -1.54 -22.95 -7.35
CA ASP A 172 -0.41 -23.55 -8.04
C ASP A 172 -0.62 -23.57 -9.57
N GLY A 173 0.48 -23.45 -10.31
CA GLY A 173 0.47 -23.36 -11.77
C GLY A 173 -0.24 -22.10 -12.28
N GLU A 174 -1.24 -22.30 -13.14
CA GLU A 174 -2.07 -21.23 -13.73
C GLU A 174 -3.48 -21.17 -13.12
N ALA A 175 -3.73 -21.87 -12.02
CA ALA A 175 -5.02 -21.83 -11.34
C ALA A 175 -5.24 -20.45 -10.69
N VAL A 176 -6.38 -19.81 -10.97
CA VAL A 176 -6.71 -18.48 -10.45
C VAL A 176 -8.19 -18.43 -10.07
N LEU A 177 -8.47 -17.87 -8.89
CA LEU A 177 -9.80 -17.43 -8.49
C LEU A 177 -9.91 -15.92 -8.71
N ASP A 178 -10.68 -15.53 -9.72
CA ASP A 178 -10.92 -14.14 -10.10
C ASP A 178 -12.25 -13.64 -9.54
N LEU A 179 -12.19 -12.77 -8.54
CA LEU A 179 -13.41 -12.28 -7.87
C LEU A 179 -14.26 -11.37 -8.75
N ALA A 180 -13.72 -10.81 -9.84
CA ALA A 180 -14.54 -10.09 -10.81
C ALA A 180 -15.55 -11.03 -11.52
N THR A 181 -15.29 -12.32 -11.58
CA THR A 181 -16.17 -13.28 -12.26
C THR A 181 -17.34 -13.76 -11.39
N LEU A 182 -17.37 -13.37 -10.11
CA LEU A 182 -18.35 -13.84 -9.14
C LEU A 182 -19.37 -12.76 -8.77
N GLY A 183 -20.58 -13.20 -8.42
CA GLY A 183 -21.62 -12.38 -7.80
C GLY A 183 -21.39 -12.17 -6.30
N ALA A 184 -21.97 -11.11 -5.74
CA ALA A 184 -21.91 -10.85 -4.29
C ALA A 184 -22.67 -11.90 -3.46
N ASP A 185 -23.59 -12.64 -4.07
CA ASP A 185 -24.34 -13.75 -3.50
C ASP A 185 -23.57 -15.08 -3.50
N GLU A 186 -22.41 -15.15 -4.17
CA GLU A 186 -21.56 -16.34 -4.22
C GLU A 186 -20.57 -16.44 -3.06
N GLU A 187 -20.73 -15.66 -1.98
CA GLU A 187 -19.85 -15.67 -0.80
C GLU A 187 -19.68 -17.08 -0.22
N ALA A 188 -20.76 -17.87 -0.16
CA ALA A 188 -20.73 -19.26 0.34
C ALA A 188 -19.84 -20.19 -0.51
N ALA A 189 -19.61 -19.86 -1.78
CA ALA A 189 -18.77 -20.63 -2.68
C ALA A 189 -17.26 -20.33 -2.52
N LEU A 190 -16.88 -19.26 -1.79
CA LEU A 190 -15.48 -18.88 -1.62
C LEU A 190 -14.67 -19.93 -0.84
N ALA A 191 -15.20 -20.44 0.27
CA ALA A 191 -14.52 -21.42 1.11
C ALA A 191 -14.12 -22.70 0.36
N PRO A 192 -15.03 -23.42 -0.32
CA PRO A 192 -14.66 -24.62 -1.07
C PRO A 192 -13.72 -24.32 -2.25
N ARG A 193 -13.91 -23.18 -2.95
CA ARG A 193 -13.00 -22.78 -4.05
C ARG A 193 -11.59 -22.49 -3.54
N LEU A 194 -11.46 -21.83 -2.39
CA LEU A 194 -10.16 -21.50 -1.79
C LEU A 194 -9.43 -22.76 -1.29
N ALA A 195 -10.16 -23.71 -0.68
CA ALA A 195 -9.58 -24.98 -0.24
C ALA A 195 -9.07 -25.83 -1.43
N ALA A 196 -9.78 -25.80 -2.56
CA ALA A 196 -9.33 -26.47 -3.78
C ALA A 196 -8.15 -25.76 -4.47
N LEU A 197 -8.15 -24.42 -4.45
CA LEU A 197 -7.11 -23.60 -5.07
C LEU A 197 -5.78 -23.64 -4.29
N LEU A 198 -5.85 -23.64 -2.96
CA LEU A 198 -4.72 -23.53 -2.04
C LEU A 198 -4.76 -24.67 -1.01
N PRO A 199 -4.55 -25.93 -1.43
CA PRO A 199 -4.64 -27.08 -0.55
C PRO A 199 -3.54 -27.09 0.52
N ASP A 200 -2.39 -26.45 0.24
CA ASP A 200 -1.25 -26.32 1.16
C ASP A 200 -1.43 -25.18 2.19
N MET A 201 -2.41 -24.29 1.99
CA MET A 201 -2.67 -23.19 2.93
C MET A 201 -3.27 -23.74 4.23
N PRO A 202 -2.69 -23.39 5.40
CA PRO A 202 -3.25 -23.81 6.69
C PRO A 202 -4.70 -23.38 6.84
N GLU A 203 -5.53 -24.25 7.42
CA GLU A 203 -6.98 -24.02 7.55
C GLU A 203 -7.33 -22.68 8.20
N GLN A 204 -6.66 -22.31 9.30
CA GLN A 204 -6.83 -20.99 9.93
C GLN A 204 -6.51 -19.84 8.98
N VAL A 205 -5.46 -19.95 8.17
CA VAL A 205 -5.07 -18.88 7.24
C VAL A 205 -6.10 -18.75 6.13
N ARG A 206 -6.64 -19.87 5.63
CA ARG A 206 -7.78 -19.84 4.68
C ARG A 206 -9.00 -19.19 5.33
N ALA A 207 -9.35 -19.58 6.55
CA ALA A 207 -10.48 -19.02 7.28
C ALA A 207 -10.34 -17.50 7.48
N ASP A 208 -9.13 -17.02 7.79
CA ASP A 208 -8.85 -15.60 8.02
C ASP A 208 -8.72 -14.79 6.71
N LEU A 209 -8.50 -15.45 5.57
CA LEU A 209 -8.53 -14.84 4.24
C LEU A 209 -9.96 -14.65 3.73
N LEU A 210 -10.92 -15.51 4.11
CA LEU A 210 -12.30 -15.45 3.63
C LEU A 210 -12.99 -14.09 3.85
N PRO A 211 -12.91 -13.44 5.03
CA PRO A 211 -13.51 -12.12 5.24
C PRO A 211 -13.01 -11.07 4.25
N LEU A 212 -11.74 -11.13 3.84
CA LEU A 212 -11.17 -10.20 2.87
C LEU A 212 -11.76 -10.42 1.47
N LEU A 213 -11.88 -11.68 1.04
CA LEU A 213 -12.44 -12.04 -0.27
C LEU A 213 -13.94 -11.71 -0.33
N ALA A 214 -14.68 -12.00 0.75
CA ALA A 214 -16.09 -11.64 0.89
C ALA A 214 -16.30 -10.12 0.85
N GLY A 215 -15.46 -9.37 1.56
CA GLY A 215 -15.47 -7.90 1.49
C GLY A 215 -15.17 -7.38 0.08
N ASN A 216 -14.28 -8.05 -0.66
CA ASN A 216 -14.00 -7.70 -2.04
C ASN A 216 -15.15 -7.99 -3.01
N LEU A 217 -15.87 -9.10 -2.85
CA LEU A 217 -17.08 -9.35 -3.64
C LEU A 217 -18.13 -8.25 -3.47
N ARG A 218 -18.36 -7.81 -2.22
CA ARG A 218 -19.28 -6.70 -1.92
C ARG A 218 -18.79 -5.39 -2.54
N HIS A 219 -17.51 -5.07 -2.36
CA HIS A 219 -16.89 -3.86 -2.92
C HIS A 219 -16.97 -3.83 -4.45
N VAL A 220 -16.65 -4.92 -5.14
CA VAL A 220 -16.77 -5.02 -6.61
C VAL A 220 -18.21 -4.75 -7.06
N ALA A 221 -19.20 -5.30 -6.34
CA ALA A 221 -20.60 -5.02 -6.64
C ALA A 221 -21.00 -3.55 -6.41
N GLU A 222 -20.44 -2.89 -5.39
CA GLU A 222 -20.62 -1.45 -5.13
C GLU A 222 -19.95 -0.59 -6.22
N VAL A 223 -18.74 -0.94 -6.64
CA VAL A 223 -18.00 -0.26 -7.70
C VAL A 223 -18.77 -0.31 -9.02
N ARG A 224 -19.32 -1.46 -9.40
CA ARG A 224 -20.12 -1.63 -10.62
C ARG A 224 -21.41 -0.79 -10.64
N ARG A 225 -21.99 -0.51 -9.47
CA ARG A 225 -23.21 0.32 -9.33
C ARG A 225 -22.91 1.80 -9.30
N THR A 226 -21.68 2.17 -8.94
CA THR A 226 -21.26 3.56 -8.89
C THR A 226 -20.79 3.95 -10.29
N PRO A 227 -21.34 5.00 -10.91
CA PRO A 227 -20.76 5.54 -12.14
C PRO A 227 -19.42 6.17 -11.80
N ARG A 228 -18.36 5.35 -11.70
CA ARG A 228 -17.00 5.82 -11.83
C ARG A 228 -16.86 6.20 -13.30
N ALA A 229 -16.75 7.49 -13.60
CA ALA A 229 -15.86 7.85 -14.69
C ALA A 229 -14.58 7.09 -14.36
N ALA A 230 -14.13 6.17 -15.23
CA ALA A 230 -12.83 5.57 -15.05
C ALA A 230 -11.90 6.77 -14.86
N GLU A 231 -11.41 7.02 -13.64
CA GLU A 231 -10.46 8.09 -13.41
C GLU A 231 -9.17 7.56 -14.03
N THR A 232 -9.12 7.70 -15.36
CA THR A 232 -8.14 7.11 -16.25
C THR A 232 -6.81 7.82 -16.14
N GLU A 233 -6.78 8.96 -15.46
CA GLU A 233 -5.67 9.89 -15.42
C GLU A 233 -5.16 10.05 -13.99
N HIS A 234 -3.86 9.79 -13.85
CA HIS A 234 -3.06 10.12 -12.68
C HIS A 234 -3.17 11.63 -12.37
N ARG A 235 -3.63 11.98 -11.15
CA ARG A 235 -3.74 13.36 -10.63
C ARG A 235 -2.99 13.56 -9.31
N GLU A 236 -2.03 12.69 -9.03
CA GLU A 236 -1.19 12.79 -7.84
C GLU A 236 -0.44 14.12 -7.87
N TRP A 237 -0.41 14.79 -6.71
CA TRP A 237 0.23 16.08 -6.51
C TRP A 237 1.18 16.08 -5.30
N MET A 238 1.35 14.93 -4.65
CA MET A 238 2.29 14.76 -3.54
C MET A 238 3.15 13.51 -3.71
N ILE A 239 4.39 13.60 -3.24
CA ILE A 239 5.32 12.48 -3.10
C ILE A 239 5.48 12.23 -1.60
N CYS A 240 5.16 11.03 -1.16
CA CYS A 240 5.32 10.60 0.22
C CYS A 240 6.48 9.61 0.30
N VAL A 241 7.51 9.90 1.09
CA VAL A 241 8.70 9.04 1.21
C VAL A 241 8.78 8.49 2.63
N GLY A 242 8.97 7.17 2.74
CA GLY A 242 9.03 6.49 4.03
C GLY A 242 7.82 5.60 4.28
N ARG A 243 7.23 5.65 5.48
CA ARG A 243 6.12 4.80 5.91
C ARG A 243 5.12 5.58 6.76
N GLY A 244 3.98 4.98 7.08
CA GLY A 244 2.99 5.58 7.98
C GLY A 244 1.90 6.39 7.26
N PHE A 245 1.72 6.16 5.97
CA PHE A 245 0.75 6.88 5.15
C PHE A 245 -0.58 6.13 5.01
N ASP A 246 -1.02 5.41 6.07
CA ASP A 246 -2.24 4.60 6.02
C ASP A 246 -3.51 5.45 5.82
N PHE A 247 -3.45 6.72 6.24
CA PHE A 247 -4.52 7.71 6.04
C PHE A 247 -4.69 8.12 4.57
N LEU A 248 -3.67 7.91 3.72
CA LEU A 248 -3.72 8.15 2.28
C LEU A 248 -4.34 6.95 1.54
N HIS A 249 -5.67 6.88 1.67
CA HIS A 249 -6.51 5.82 1.12
C HIS A 249 -7.32 6.25 -0.12
N MET A 250 -7.29 7.54 -0.49
CA MET A 250 -7.96 8.00 -1.70
C MET A 250 -7.02 7.89 -2.90
N PRO A 251 -7.51 7.36 -4.04
CA PRO A 251 -6.73 7.28 -5.26
C PRO A 251 -6.35 8.67 -5.76
N ASN A 252 -5.35 8.74 -6.64
CA ASN A 252 -4.95 9.96 -7.36
C ASN A 252 -4.48 11.13 -6.49
N LEU A 253 -4.15 10.93 -5.20
CA LEU A 253 -3.56 11.98 -4.35
C LEU A 253 -2.04 11.95 -4.30
N ALA A 254 -1.47 10.76 -4.04
CA ALA A 254 -0.10 10.61 -3.59
C ALA A 254 0.61 9.43 -4.23
N LEU A 255 1.90 9.64 -4.54
CA LEU A 255 2.84 8.57 -4.87
C LEU A 255 3.64 8.22 -3.61
N ILE A 256 3.49 7.00 -3.09
CA ILE A 256 4.07 6.60 -1.81
C ILE A 256 5.29 5.70 -2.00
N VAL A 257 6.48 6.29 -1.90
CA VAL A 257 7.77 5.60 -2.06
C VAL A 257 8.25 5.06 -0.72
N GLY A 258 8.21 3.74 -0.55
CA GLY A 258 8.80 3.09 0.61
C GLY A 258 10.33 3.06 0.54
N PRO A 259 11.04 3.17 1.68
CA PRO A 259 12.49 3.31 1.72
C PRO A 259 13.20 1.95 1.64
N TYR A 260 12.72 1.05 0.77
CA TYR A 260 13.11 -0.36 0.75
C TYR A 260 14.21 -0.67 -0.26
N SER A 261 14.15 -0.04 -1.44
CA SER A 261 15.13 -0.22 -2.51
C SER A 261 16.50 0.33 -2.08
N PRO A 262 17.61 -0.37 -2.37
CA PRO A 262 18.95 0.20 -2.23
C PRO A 262 19.15 1.38 -3.18
N GLU A 263 18.45 1.40 -4.31
CA GLU A 263 18.45 2.46 -5.31
C GLU A 263 17.27 3.42 -5.11
N LEU A 264 17.13 4.00 -3.90
CA LEU A 264 15.99 4.85 -3.55
C LEU A 264 15.84 6.11 -4.44
N ALA A 265 16.92 6.55 -5.09
CA ALA A 265 16.88 7.71 -5.98
C ALA A 265 15.97 7.50 -7.20
N GLU A 266 15.95 6.29 -7.77
CA GLU A 266 15.17 5.99 -8.97
C GLU A 266 13.64 6.11 -8.77
N PRO A 267 13.02 5.51 -7.74
CA PRO A 267 11.60 5.67 -7.50
C PRO A 267 11.23 7.10 -7.10
N VAL A 268 12.11 7.84 -6.42
CA VAL A 268 11.90 9.26 -6.11
C VAL A 268 11.89 10.10 -7.40
N ALA A 269 12.85 9.88 -8.29
CA ALA A 269 12.92 10.56 -9.59
C ALA A 269 11.71 10.21 -10.46
N THR A 270 11.33 8.93 -10.51
CA THR A 270 10.15 8.47 -11.24
C THR A 270 8.87 9.15 -10.73
N ALA A 271 8.70 9.22 -9.40
CA ALA A 271 7.55 9.92 -8.81
C ALA A 271 7.53 11.41 -9.18
N ALA A 272 8.67 12.09 -9.15
CA ALA A 272 8.80 13.48 -9.58
C ALA A 272 8.48 13.67 -11.07
N GLY A 273 8.90 12.73 -11.93
CA GLY A 273 8.54 12.70 -13.34
C GLY A 273 7.03 12.62 -13.57
N ILE A 274 6.31 11.79 -12.79
CA ILE A 274 4.86 11.67 -12.83
C ILE A 274 4.19 13.00 -12.43
N ILE A 275 4.60 13.63 -11.33
CA ILE A 275 4.08 14.94 -10.90
C ILE A 275 4.30 16.00 -11.99
N ALA A 276 5.52 16.07 -12.56
CA ALA A 276 5.83 17.01 -13.62
C ALA A 276 5.00 16.76 -14.90
N GLY A 277 4.73 15.49 -15.23
CA GLY A 277 3.81 15.11 -16.30
C GLY A 277 2.39 15.59 -16.03
N ASN A 278 1.86 15.35 -14.82
CA ASN A 278 0.52 15.76 -14.43
C ASN A 278 0.33 17.30 -14.51
N MET A 279 1.35 18.08 -14.13
CA MET A 279 1.32 19.56 -14.28
C MET A 279 1.35 19.99 -15.74
N ARG A 280 2.20 19.35 -16.56
CA ARG A 280 2.34 19.66 -18.00
C ARG A 280 1.04 19.40 -18.75
N ASP A 281 0.38 18.30 -18.43
CA ASP A 281 -0.89 17.88 -19.01
C ASP A 281 -2.09 18.60 -18.38
N ARG A 282 -1.85 19.52 -17.42
CA ARG A 282 -2.87 20.30 -16.69
C ARG A 282 -3.88 19.45 -15.92
N ARG A 283 -3.50 18.24 -15.52
CA ARG A 283 -4.30 17.35 -14.66
C ARG A 283 -4.33 17.85 -13.21
N ILE A 284 -3.27 18.55 -12.81
CA ILE A 284 -3.13 19.31 -11.57
C ILE A 284 -2.61 20.72 -11.88
N PRO A 285 -2.85 21.72 -11.01
CA PRO A 285 -2.29 23.06 -11.16
C PRO A 285 -0.75 23.05 -11.09
N GLY A 286 -0.11 23.97 -11.82
CA GLY A 286 1.35 24.16 -11.84
C GLY A 286 1.88 25.08 -10.73
N ASP A 287 1.18 25.15 -9.60
CA ASP A 287 1.43 26.00 -8.43
C ASP A 287 2.32 25.33 -7.37
N GLY A 288 2.76 24.09 -7.60
CA GLY A 288 3.67 23.36 -6.73
C GLY A 288 3.16 21.96 -6.36
N PHE A 289 3.97 21.26 -5.59
CA PHE A 289 3.69 19.91 -5.12
C PHE A 289 4.24 19.71 -3.71
N LEU A 290 3.71 18.72 -2.98
CA LEU A 290 4.18 18.37 -1.64
C LEU A 290 5.19 17.22 -1.70
N LEU A 291 6.35 17.38 -1.05
CA LEU A 291 7.22 16.28 -0.63
C LEU A 291 7.05 16.08 0.88
N LEU A 292 6.46 14.96 1.29
CA LEU A 292 6.24 14.61 2.70
C LEU A 292 7.06 13.36 3.07
N ALA A 293 8.06 13.52 3.93
CA ALA A 293 8.80 12.39 4.49
C ALA A 293 8.24 11.99 5.85
N SER A 294 7.99 10.70 6.08
CA SER A 294 7.55 10.19 7.37
C SER A 294 8.11 8.81 7.71
N VAL A 295 8.46 8.62 8.98
CA VAL A 295 8.84 7.32 9.54
C VAL A 295 8.04 7.07 10.81
N PRO A 296 7.43 5.89 10.94
CA PRO A 296 6.71 5.53 12.14
C PRO A 296 7.64 5.08 13.27
N TYR A 297 7.22 5.33 14.51
CA TYR A 297 7.77 4.77 15.73
C TYR A 297 6.67 4.06 16.53
N GLU A 298 7.05 3.08 17.33
CA GLU A 298 6.15 2.35 18.23
C GLU A 298 6.37 2.74 19.70
N GLU A 299 7.62 3.03 20.06
CA GLU A 299 8.01 3.40 21.42
C GLU A 299 8.56 4.83 21.48
N VAL A 300 8.22 5.54 22.55
CA VAL A 300 8.85 6.83 22.86
C VAL A 300 10.31 6.62 23.27
N GLY A 301 11.13 7.68 23.18
CA GLY A 301 12.56 7.60 23.47
C GLY A 301 13.38 7.23 22.24
N VAL A 302 14.13 6.13 22.28
CA VAL A 302 15.13 5.78 21.24
C VAL A 302 14.48 5.55 19.88
N ASP A 303 13.34 4.85 19.81
CA ASP A 303 12.69 4.55 18.53
C ASP A 303 12.14 5.82 17.88
N ARG A 304 11.45 6.68 18.63
CA ARG A 304 11.05 8.02 18.17
C ARG A 304 12.24 8.85 17.68
N ALA A 305 13.31 8.97 18.46
CA ALA A 305 14.48 9.76 18.07
C ALA A 305 15.10 9.25 16.75
N ARG A 306 15.16 7.92 16.57
CA ARG A 306 15.59 7.31 15.31
C ARG A 306 14.63 7.61 14.16
N ALA A 307 13.32 7.57 14.39
CA ALA A 307 12.32 7.90 13.39
C ALA A 307 12.44 9.37 12.93
N GLU A 308 12.73 10.30 13.83
CA GLU A 308 12.98 11.70 13.51
C GLU A 308 14.21 11.87 12.62
N LEU A 309 15.36 11.29 12.99
CA LEU A 309 16.58 11.32 12.19
C LEU A 309 16.35 10.73 10.79
N LYS A 310 15.67 9.58 10.71
CA LYS A 310 15.39 8.93 9.42
C LYS A 310 14.42 9.75 8.57
N SER A 311 13.42 10.39 9.17
CA SER A 311 12.48 11.23 8.43
C SER A 311 13.18 12.45 7.83
N ARG A 312 14.06 13.11 8.59
CA ARG A 312 14.88 14.23 8.08
C ARG A 312 15.82 13.79 6.95
N PHE A 313 16.52 12.67 7.13
CA PHE A 313 17.37 12.09 6.07
C PHE A 313 16.57 11.81 4.80
N LEU A 314 15.40 11.17 4.89
CA LEU A 314 14.57 10.86 3.73
C LEU A 314 14.05 12.12 3.04
N ALA A 315 13.67 13.16 3.80
CA ALA A 315 13.28 14.46 3.28
C ALA A 315 14.41 15.11 2.47
N GLU A 316 15.58 15.26 3.08
CA GLU A 316 16.76 15.90 2.48
C GLU A 316 17.27 15.13 1.26
N PHE A 317 17.41 13.81 1.38
CA PHE A 317 17.82 12.93 0.29
C PHE A 317 16.87 13.06 -0.90
N SER A 318 15.56 12.96 -0.65
CA SER A 318 14.57 12.99 -1.74
C SER A 318 14.49 14.36 -2.39
N ALA A 319 14.55 15.44 -1.60
CA ALA A 319 14.64 16.81 -2.11
C ALA A 319 15.86 17.00 -3.00
N GLY A 320 17.02 16.47 -2.59
CA GLY A 320 18.27 16.50 -3.37
C GLY A 320 18.17 15.74 -4.70
N VAL A 321 17.58 14.54 -4.69
CA VAL A 321 17.32 13.76 -5.92
C VAL A 321 16.42 14.54 -6.88
N ILE A 322 15.33 15.14 -6.38
CA ILE A 322 14.40 15.91 -7.21
C ILE A 322 15.08 17.18 -7.76
N ALA A 323 15.87 17.89 -6.96
CA ALA A 323 16.62 19.05 -7.42
C ALA A 323 17.61 18.69 -8.55
N ALA A 324 18.29 17.55 -8.44
CA ALA A 324 19.24 17.10 -9.45
C ALA A 324 18.56 16.61 -10.75
N ARG A 325 17.46 15.87 -10.65
CA ARG A 325 16.81 15.21 -11.80
C ARG A 325 15.68 16.03 -12.43
N HIS A 326 15.02 16.88 -11.64
CA HIS A 326 13.86 17.69 -12.04
C HIS A 326 13.97 19.13 -11.48
N PRO A 327 15.01 19.91 -11.85
CA PRO A 327 15.31 21.20 -11.23
C PRO A 327 14.19 22.24 -11.40
N ALA A 328 13.41 22.17 -12.48
CA ALA A 328 12.26 23.05 -12.68
C ALA A 328 11.11 22.76 -11.70
N LEU A 329 10.82 21.48 -11.45
CA LEU A 329 9.80 21.04 -10.51
C LEU A 329 10.22 21.38 -9.07
N ALA A 330 11.50 21.19 -8.74
CA ALA A 330 12.04 21.43 -7.41
C ALA A 330 11.79 22.85 -6.87
N ARG A 331 11.68 23.86 -7.75
CA ARG A 331 11.38 25.25 -7.35
C ARG A 331 9.98 25.44 -6.75
N GLY A 332 9.03 24.59 -7.11
CA GLY A 332 7.67 24.59 -6.56
C GLY A 332 7.45 23.53 -5.47
N MET A 333 8.53 22.95 -4.92
CA MET A 333 8.44 21.89 -3.92
C MET A 333 8.14 22.48 -2.54
N HIS A 334 7.05 22.01 -1.91
CA HIS A 334 6.76 22.22 -0.51
C HIS A 334 7.26 21.03 0.28
N LEU A 335 8.34 21.20 1.06
CA LEU A 335 8.89 20.13 1.89
C LEU A 335 8.19 20.10 3.26
N ARG A 336 7.79 18.90 3.69
CA ARG A 336 7.33 18.60 5.05
C ARG A 336 8.00 17.34 5.57
N THR A 337 8.37 17.37 6.84
CA THR A 337 8.96 16.23 7.54
C THR A 337 8.09 15.91 8.75
N ALA A 338 7.82 14.63 8.98
CA ALA A 338 6.97 14.19 10.07
C ALA A 338 7.41 12.84 10.64
N VAL A 339 6.93 12.49 11.81
CA VAL A 339 6.93 11.11 12.34
C VAL A 339 5.51 10.64 12.57
N LEU A 340 5.29 9.32 12.62
CA LEU A 340 3.97 8.75 12.91
C LEU A 340 4.03 7.90 14.20
N ASP A 341 3.20 8.19 15.20
CA ASP A 341 2.97 7.25 16.30
C ASP A 341 2.17 6.06 15.77
N TRP A 342 2.78 4.87 15.77
CA TRP A 342 2.14 3.66 15.24
C TRP A 342 0.90 3.23 16.05
N ARG A 343 0.80 3.61 17.33
CA ARG A 343 -0.29 3.17 18.20
C ARG A 343 -1.54 4.01 18.02
N SER A 344 -1.39 5.30 17.72
CA SER A 344 -2.50 6.24 17.52
C SER A 344 -2.70 6.65 16.07
N ARG A 345 -1.78 6.29 15.17
CA ARG A 345 -1.71 6.78 13.78
C ARG A 345 -1.64 8.30 13.68
N ARG A 346 -1.15 8.96 14.74
CA ARG A 346 -0.99 10.41 14.76
C ARG A 346 0.25 10.81 13.97
N LEU A 347 0.07 11.67 12.98
CA LEU A 347 1.16 12.29 12.23
C LEU A 347 1.61 13.56 12.97
N GLU A 348 2.88 13.62 13.35
CA GLU A 348 3.50 14.75 14.05
C GLU A 348 4.49 15.43 13.10
N GLN A 349 4.24 16.67 12.73
CA GLN A 349 5.18 17.46 11.93
C GLN A 349 6.41 17.80 12.77
N LEU A 350 7.58 17.71 12.13
CA LEU A 350 8.85 18.14 12.71
C LEU A 350 9.18 19.54 12.21
N ASP A 351 9.69 20.38 13.11
CA ASP A 351 10.21 21.69 12.73
C ASP A 351 11.36 21.56 11.73
N ALA A 352 11.47 22.54 10.83
CA ALA A 352 12.67 22.74 10.04
C ALA A 352 13.83 22.96 11.02
N GLY A 353 14.73 21.98 11.07
CA GLY A 353 15.85 21.96 12.01
C GLY A 353 16.93 22.96 11.62
#